data_AF-S4XNJ7-F1
#
_entry.id   AF-S4XNJ7-F1
#
_cell.length_a   1.000
_cell.length_b   1.000
_cell.length_c   1.000
_cell.angle_alpha   90.00
_cell.angle_beta   90.00
_cell.angle_gamma   90.00
#
_symmetry.space_group_name_H-M   'P 1'
#
loop_
_entity.id
_entity.type
_entity.pdbx_description
1 polymer ?
#
loop_
_entity_poly.entity_id
_entity_poly.type
_entity_poly.pdbx_seq_one_letter_code
_entity_poly.pdbx_strand_id
1 'polypeptide(L)'
;MFEAYQRGELEDDDEVAVAHGLRAEEFARLMESEAQVAVVQRWAAPYISAHLVDQLRLDDLYAGLWARARDKQRSLEEAGLADPDLAAAPLSREALLSWYLARRGRRAPRPRRGRAPGRVRDEPMFLRALLREHHYVRLRELRER
;
A
#
# COMPACT_ATOMS: atom_id res chain seq x y z
N MET A 1 -16.72 -4.32 -2.59
CA MET A 1 -18.11 -4.77 -2.59
C MET A 1 -19.05 -3.61 -2.93
N PHE A 2 -18.76 -2.38 -2.50
CA PHE A 2 -19.61 -1.20 -2.72
C PHE A 2 -19.05 -0.19 -3.73
N GLU A 3 -18.48 -0.67 -4.84
CA GLU A 3 -17.89 0.24 -5.83
C GLU A 3 -18.95 1.06 -6.59
N ALA A 4 -20.17 0.55 -6.77
CA ALA A 4 -21.27 1.25 -7.44
C ALA A 4 -21.90 2.35 -6.55
N TYR A 5 -22.17 2.05 -5.27
CA TYR A 5 -22.66 3.03 -4.29
C TYR A 5 -21.65 4.18 -4.07
N GLN A 6 -20.36 3.86 -3.93
CA GLN A 6 -19.32 4.89 -3.78
C GLN A 6 -19.09 5.73 -5.06
N ARG A 7 -19.57 5.27 -6.22
CA ARG A 7 -19.56 6.03 -7.48
C ARG A 7 -20.86 6.83 -7.69
N GLY A 8 -21.86 6.70 -6.81
CA GLY A 8 -23.17 7.33 -6.96
C GLY A 8 -24.03 6.69 -8.05
N GLU A 9 -23.74 5.44 -8.43
CA GLU A 9 -24.50 4.69 -9.45
C GLU A 9 -25.76 4.02 -8.86
N LEU A 10 -25.85 3.94 -7.53
CA LEU A 10 -27.02 3.48 -6.78
C LEU A 10 -27.39 4.62 -5.82
N GLU A 11 -28.66 5.05 -5.86
CA GLU A 11 -29.12 6.24 -5.13
C GLU A 11 -29.65 5.89 -3.74
N ASP A 12 -30.11 4.66 -3.53
CA ASP A 12 -30.75 4.23 -2.28
C ASP A 12 -30.21 2.87 -1.79
N ASP A 13 -30.23 2.69 -0.48
CA ASP A 13 -29.62 1.58 0.26
C ASP A 13 -30.34 0.25 0.01
N ASP A 14 -31.60 0.29 -0.44
CA ASP A 14 -32.41 -0.86 -0.85
C ASP A 14 -31.97 -1.43 -2.21
N GLU A 15 -31.55 -0.60 -3.17
CA GLU A 15 -30.99 -1.04 -4.45
C GLU A 15 -29.68 -1.82 -4.25
N VAL A 16 -28.86 -1.37 -3.29
CA VAL A 16 -27.62 -2.06 -2.88
C VAL A 16 -27.95 -3.40 -2.21
N ALA A 17 -28.95 -3.42 -1.34
CA ALA A 17 -29.39 -4.64 -0.65
C ALA A 17 -29.87 -5.70 -1.65
N VAL A 18 -30.72 -5.31 -2.61
CA VAL A 18 -31.25 -6.20 -3.66
C VAL A 18 -30.15 -6.73 -4.58
N ALA A 19 -29.23 -5.87 -5.02
CA ALA A 19 -28.10 -6.27 -5.87
C ALA A 19 -27.18 -7.32 -5.20
N HIS A 20 -27.17 -7.36 -3.87
CA HIS A 20 -26.39 -8.31 -3.08
C HIS A 20 -27.22 -9.45 -2.45
N GLY A 21 -28.52 -9.54 -2.79
CA GLY A 21 -29.42 -10.60 -2.31
C GLY A 21 -29.71 -10.52 -0.81
N LEU A 22 -29.60 -9.33 -0.21
CA LEU A 22 -29.84 -9.08 1.20
C LEU A 22 -31.23 -8.46 1.39
N ARG A 23 -31.92 -8.84 2.47
CA ARG A 23 -33.08 -8.09 2.96
C ARG A 23 -32.65 -6.78 3.60
N ALA A 24 -33.55 -5.80 3.65
CA ALA A 24 -33.26 -4.48 4.23
C ALA A 24 -32.71 -4.57 5.67
N GLU A 25 -33.24 -5.47 6.51
CA GLU A 25 -32.74 -5.63 7.89
C GLU A 25 -31.39 -6.35 7.97
N GLU A 26 -31.01 -7.12 6.95
CA GLU A 26 -29.69 -7.76 6.85
C GLU A 26 -28.65 -6.76 6.36
N PHE A 27 -29.03 -5.89 5.42
CA PHE A 27 -28.22 -4.78 4.97
C PHE A 27 -27.96 -3.76 6.09
N ALA A 28 -28.99 -3.34 6.83
CA ALA A 28 -28.84 -2.42 7.95
C ALA A 28 -27.87 -2.95 9.03
N ARG A 29 -27.98 -4.24 9.39
CA ARG A 29 -27.05 -4.89 10.34
C ARG A 29 -25.62 -4.98 9.80
N LEU A 30 -25.45 -5.24 8.50
CA LEU A 30 -24.14 -5.23 7.86
C LEU A 30 -23.53 -3.83 7.90
N MET A 31 -24.30 -2.79 7.60
CA MET A 31 -23.85 -1.39 7.63
C MET A 31 -23.49 -0.94 9.04
N GLU A 32 -24.26 -1.34 10.05
CA GLU A 32 -23.92 -1.09 11.45
C GLU A 32 -22.58 -1.76 11.84
N SER A 33 -22.38 -3.02 11.43
CA SER A 33 -21.13 -3.74 11.65
C SER A 33 -19.94 -3.06 10.95
N GLU A 34 -20.09 -2.63 9.70
CA GLU A 34 -19.05 -1.90 8.96
C GLU A 34 -18.73 -0.55 9.62
N ALA A 35 -19.75 0.17 10.10
CA ALA A 35 -19.55 1.42 10.84
C ALA A 35 -18.77 1.19 12.14
N GLN A 36 -19.11 0.15 12.91
CA GLN A 36 -18.38 -0.22 14.12
C GLN A 36 -16.91 -0.56 13.82
N VAL A 37 -16.66 -1.35 12.77
CA VAL A 37 -15.29 -1.66 12.31
C VAL A 37 -14.54 -0.39 11.92
N ALA A 38 -15.17 0.51 11.17
CA ALA A 38 -14.54 1.77 10.75
C ALA A 38 -14.20 2.67 11.95
N VAL A 39 -15.05 2.73 12.97
CA VAL A 39 -14.79 3.45 14.22
C VAL A 39 -13.59 2.85 14.96
N VAL A 40 -13.56 1.52 15.14
CA VAL A 40 -12.47 0.83 15.81
C VAL A 40 -11.16 1.03 15.05
N GLN A 41 -11.16 0.89 13.72
CA GLN A 41 -9.96 1.13 12.91
C GLN A 41 -9.44 2.56 13.06
N ARG A 42 -10.33 3.56 13.01
CA ARG A 42 -9.94 4.97 13.16
C ARG A 42 -9.38 5.26 14.55
N TRP A 43 -9.99 4.69 15.59
CA TRP A 43 -9.51 4.84 16.96
C TRP A 43 -8.19 4.11 17.20
N ALA A 44 -8.06 2.86 16.75
CA ALA A 44 -6.91 2.00 17.02
C ALA A 44 -5.67 2.37 16.17
N ALA A 45 -5.84 2.88 14.96
CA ALA A 45 -4.75 3.24 14.05
C ALA A 45 -3.62 4.07 14.69
N PRO A 46 -3.88 5.19 15.39
CA PRO A 46 -2.83 5.97 16.05
C PRO A 46 -2.13 5.18 17.18
N TYR A 47 -2.86 4.41 17.98
CA TYR A 47 -2.28 3.60 19.07
C TYR A 47 -1.40 2.48 18.52
N ILE A 48 -1.89 1.72 17.54
CA ILE A 48 -1.14 0.64 16.90
C ILE A 48 0.15 1.18 16.27
N SER A 49 0.09 2.33 15.60
CA SER A 49 1.28 2.92 14.96
C SER A 49 2.36 3.30 15.97
N ALA A 50 1.96 3.92 17.10
CA ALA A 50 2.90 4.27 18.16
C ALA A 50 3.50 3.00 18.81
N HIS A 51 2.65 2.04 19.16
CA HIS A 51 3.08 0.80 19.80
C HIS A 51 3.93 -0.08 18.88
N LEU A 52 3.71 -0.06 17.57
CA LEU A 52 4.51 -0.82 16.62
C LEU A 52 5.99 -0.40 16.68
N VAL A 53 6.27 0.90 16.77
CA VAL A 53 7.65 1.40 16.88
C VAL A 53 8.29 0.92 18.18
N ASP A 54 7.55 0.96 19.29
CA ASP A 54 8.05 0.49 20.58
C ASP A 54 8.26 -1.02 20.59
N GLN A 55 7.37 -1.82 19.99
CA GLN A 55 7.59 -3.25 19.81
C GLN A 55 8.83 -3.54 18.96
N LEU A 56 9.03 -2.82 17.85
CA LEU A 56 10.25 -2.97 17.04
C LEU A 56 11.53 -2.65 17.83
N ARG A 57 11.46 -1.71 18.79
CA ARG A 57 12.60 -1.41 19.68
C ARG A 57 12.83 -2.53 20.69
N LEU A 58 11.77 -3.08 21.27
CA LEU A 58 11.84 -4.19 22.22
C LEU A 58 12.36 -5.47 21.55
N ASP A 59 11.99 -5.73 20.30
CA ASP A 59 12.43 -6.88 19.51
C ASP A 59 13.82 -6.69 18.88
N ASP A 60 14.50 -5.57 19.16
CA ASP A 60 15.81 -5.18 18.60
C ASP A 60 15.85 -5.09 17.05
N LEU A 61 14.68 -5.01 16.41
CA LEU A 61 14.54 -4.87 14.95
C LEU A 61 14.65 -3.41 14.49
N TYR A 62 14.34 -2.46 15.38
CA TYR A 62 14.33 -1.03 15.06
C TYR A 62 15.71 -0.53 14.61
N ALA A 63 16.79 -0.95 15.27
CA ALA A 63 18.14 -0.50 14.98
C ALA A 63 18.54 -0.84 13.53
N GLY A 64 18.27 -2.09 13.09
CA GLY A 64 18.56 -2.53 11.72
C GLY A 64 17.72 -1.79 10.67
N LEU A 65 16.43 -1.58 10.94
CA LEU A 65 15.55 -0.82 10.05
C LEU A 65 15.99 0.65 9.93
N TRP A 66 16.37 1.27 11.05
CA TRP A 66 16.84 2.65 11.08
C TRP A 66 18.17 2.82 10.33
N ALA A 67 19.13 1.92 10.56
CA ALA A 67 20.41 1.92 9.86
C ALA A 67 20.21 1.77 8.33
N ARG A 68 19.34 0.84 7.90
CA ARG A 68 18.99 0.68 6.48
C ARG A 68 18.31 1.93 5.91
N ALA A 69 17.38 2.52 6.65
CA ALA A 69 16.68 3.73 6.21
C ALA A 69 17.65 4.90 6.00
N ARG A 70 18.61 5.09 6.91
CA ARG A 70 19.66 6.12 6.78
C ARG A 70 20.62 5.84 5.64
N ASP A 71 21.07 4.60 5.50
CA ASP A 71 21.94 4.20 4.39
C ASP A 71 21.26 4.42 3.04
N LYS A 72 19.97 4.07 2.95
CA LYS A 72 19.14 4.32 1.78
C LYS A 72 19.02 5.81 1.48
N GLN A 73 18.67 6.63 2.47
CA GLN A 73 18.53 8.08 2.27
C GLN A 73 19.84 8.69 1.77
N ARG A 74 20.95 8.43 2.46
CA ARG A 74 22.28 8.93 2.08
C ARG A 74 22.68 8.50 0.68
N SER A 75 22.52 7.22 0.34
CA SER A 75 22.91 6.70 -0.98
C SER A 75 22.09 7.33 -2.11
N LEU A 76 20.82 7.61 -1.87
CA LEU A 76 19.96 8.29 -2.85
C LEU A 76 20.33 9.77 -2.97
N GLU A 77 20.61 10.46 -1.87
CA GLU A 77 21.06 11.86 -1.86
C GLU A 77 22.38 12.04 -2.62
N GLU A 78 23.38 11.19 -2.33
CA GLU A 78 24.69 11.20 -3.00
C GLU A 78 24.58 10.98 -4.52
N ALA A 79 23.57 10.23 -4.96
CA ALA A 79 23.30 9.98 -6.37
C ALA A 79 22.36 11.01 -7.03
N GLY A 80 21.86 12.00 -6.28
CA GLY A 80 20.86 12.97 -6.77
C GLY A 80 19.48 12.36 -7.02
N LEU A 81 19.17 11.21 -6.41
CA LEU A 81 17.95 10.42 -6.59
C LEU A 81 17.05 10.43 -5.34
N ALA A 82 17.15 11.48 -4.52
CA ALA A 82 16.36 11.61 -3.30
C ALA A 82 14.85 11.72 -3.60
N ASP A 83 14.46 12.42 -4.66
CA ASP A 83 13.05 12.47 -5.10
C ASP A 83 12.96 12.11 -6.59
N PRO A 84 12.96 10.80 -6.92
CA PRO A 84 12.97 10.36 -8.31
C PRO A 84 11.57 10.56 -8.92
N ASP A 85 11.53 11.27 -10.05
CA ASP A 85 10.32 11.43 -10.83
C ASP A 85 9.92 10.09 -11.48
N LEU A 86 8.64 9.74 -11.34
CA LEU A 86 8.06 8.56 -11.96
C LEU A 86 8.03 8.67 -13.48
N ALA A 87 7.85 9.87 -14.03
CA ALA A 87 7.79 10.07 -15.47
C ALA A 87 9.18 9.92 -16.11
N ALA A 88 10.25 10.29 -15.40
CA ALA A 88 11.63 10.10 -15.83
C ALA A 88 12.20 8.71 -15.49
N ALA A 89 11.40 7.81 -14.92
CA ALA A 89 11.87 6.52 -14.47
C ALA A 89 12.27 5.61 -15.65
N PRO A 90 13.39 4.86 -15.55
CA PRO A 90 13.82 3.93 -16.59
C PRO A 90 12.95 2.66 -16.69
N LEU A 91 11.99 2.49 -15.78
CA LEU A 91 11.12 1.31 -15.68
C LEU A 91 9.66 1.74 -15.74
N SER A 92 8.86 0.96 -16.49
CA SER A 92 7.40 1.11 -16.44
C SER A 92 6.83 0.71 -15.08
N ARG A 93 5.63 1.19 -14.77
CA ARG A 93 4.86 0.80 -13.57
C ARG A 93 4.80 -0.72 -13.38
N GLU A 94 4.49 -1.46 -14.44
CA GLU A 94 4.36 -2.92 -14.41
C GLU A 94 5.70 -3.60 -14.14
N ALA A 95 6.79 -3.08 -14.72
CA ALA A 95 8.12 -3.59 -14.48
C ALA A 95 8.58 -3.36 -13.03
N LEU A 96 8.30 -2.19 -12.44
CA LEU A 96 8.59 -1.89 -11.03
C LEU A 96 7.82 -2.81 -10.07
N LEU A 97 6.52 -3.04 -10.32
CA LEU A 97 5.71 -3.96 -9.52
C LEU A 97 6.23 -5.40 -9.65
N SER A 98 6.53 -5.83 -10.87
CA SER A 98 7.05 -7.17 -11.15
C SER A 98 8.38 -7.42 -10.41
N TRP A 99 9.30 -6.47 -10.52
CA TRP A 99 10.58 -6.48 -9.82
C TRP A 99 10.40 -6.55 -8.29
N TYR A 100 9.57 -5.67 -7.71
CA TYR A 100 9.37 -5.62 -6.26
C TYR A 100 8.83 -6.94 -5.71
N LEU A 101 7.88 -7.53 -6.43
CA LEU A 101 7.21 -8.75 -5.98
C LEU A 101 8.15 -9.94 -6.10
N ALA A 102 8.86 -10.07 -7.23
CA ALA A 102 9.90 -11.08 -7.41
C ALA A 102 10.92 -11.05 -6.26
N ARG A 103 11.35 -9.85 -5.85
CA ARG A 103 12.28 -9.65 -4.72
C ARG A 103 11.70 -10.05 -3.36
N ARG A 104 10.38 -9.93 -3.16
CA ARG A 104 9.69 -10.35 -1.91
C ARG A 104 9.36 -11.84 -1.89
N GLY A 105 9.85 -12.62 -2.87
CA GLY A 105 9.51 -14.04 -3.00
C GLY A 105 8.05 -14.28 -3.39
N ARG A 106 7.33 -13.25 -3.83
CA ARG A 106 5.93 -13.34 -4.27
C ARG A 106 5.91 -13.18 -5.79
N ARG A 107 5.34 -14.12 -6.53
CA ARG A 107 5.11 -13.87 -7.97
C ARG A 107 4.23 -12.63 -8.10
N ALA A 108 4.60 -11.73 -9.01
CA ALA A 108 3.76 -10.60 -9.34
C ALA A 108 2.33 -11.10 -9.67
N PRO A 109 1.25 -10.52 -9.11
CA PRO A 109 -0.08 -10.84 -9.55
C PRO A 109 -0.08 -10.64 -11.06
N ARG A 110 -0.30 -11.73 -11.80
CA ARG A 110 -0.63 -11.59 -13.22
C ARG A 110 -1.79 -10.59 -13.29
N PRO A 111 -1.74 -9.58 -14.18
CA PRO A 111 -2.88 -8.69 -14.34
C PRO A 111 -4.10 -9.57 -14.61
N ARG A 112 -4.99 -9.68 -13.62
CA ARG A 112 -6.29 -10.32 -13.82
C ARG A 112 -7.04 -9.35 -14.71
N ARG A 113 -7.28 -9.74 -15.97
CA ARG A 113 -8.16 -9.00 -16.87
C ARG A 113 -9.45 -8.68 -16.09
N GLY A 114 -9.77 -7.39 -15.95
CA GLY A 114 -11.00 -6.92 -15.31
C GLY A 114 -10.97 -6.69 -13.80
N ARG A 115 -9.83 -6.83 -13.09
CA ARG A 115 -9.76 -6.44 -11.67
C ARG A 115 -8.64 -5.43 -11.44
N ALA A 116 -9.01 -4.17 -11.20
CA ALA A 116 -8.06 -3.20 -10.69
C ALA A 116 -7.53 -3.73 -9.34
N PRO A 117 -6.20 -3.81 -9.13
CA PRO A 117 -5.68 -4.02 -7.79
C PRO A 117 -6.24 -2.89 -6.91
N GLY A 118 -6.76 -3.25 -5.73
CA GLY A 118 -7.40 -2.29 -4.83
C GLY A 118 -6.55 -1.02 -4.75
N ARG A 119 -7.17 0.13 -5.03
CA ARG A 119 -6.47 1.42 -5.09
C ARG A 119 -5.64 1.56 -3.82
N VAL A 120 -4.32 1.56 -3.98
CA VAL A 120 -3.48 2.13 -2.94
C VAL A 120 -3.94 3.58 -2.85
N ARG A 121 -4.35 4.01 -1.65
CA ARG A 121 -4.94 5.33 -1.41
C ARG A 121 -4.10 6.44 -2.06
N ASP A 122 -2.78 6.23 -2.12
CA ASP A 122 -1.78 7.07 -2.79
C ASP A 122 -0.87 6.27 -3.74
N GLU A 123 -1.41 5.75 -4.83
CA GLU A 123 -0.66 5.00 -5.84
C GLU A 123 0.64 5.70 -6.32
N PRO A 124 0.68 7.03 -6.59
CA PRO A 124 1.92 7.71 -6.96
C PRO A 124 2.96 7.73 -5.83
N MET A 125 2.54 7.81 -4.57
CA MET A 125 3.45 7.75 -3.43
C MET A 125 4.06 6.34 -3.31
N PHE A 126 3.24 5.30 -3.50
CA PHE A 126 3.70 3.92 -3.48
C PHE A 126 4.68 3.62 -4.61
N LEU A 127 4.37 4.04 -5.84
CA LEU A 127 5.28 3.86 -6.98
C LEU A 127 6.62 4.59 -6.77
N ARG A 128 6.59 5.81 -6.19
CA ARG A 128 7.83 6.54 -5.85
C ARG A 128 8.65 5.80 -4.79
N ALA A 129 8.00 5.23 -3.78
CA ALA A 129 8.67 4.42 -2.78
C ALA A 129 9.34 3.17 -3.39
N LEU A 130 8.68 2.51 -4.35
CA LEU A 130 9.26 1.38 -5.09
C LEU A 130 10.45 1.80 -5.95
N LEU A 131 10.34 2.91 -6.67
CA LEU A 131 11.43 3.44 -7.50
C LEU A 131 12.67 3.79 -6.65
N ARG A 132 12.46 4.42 -5.48
CA ARG A 132 13.52 4.68 -4.50
C ARG A 132 14.17 3.39 -3.99
N GLU A 133 13.40 2.33 -3.75
CA GLU A 133 13.96 1.03 -3.37
C GLU A 133 14.78 0.42 -4.52
N HIS A 134 14.29 0.50 -5.75
CA HIS A 134 14.99 0.00 -6.94
C HIS A 134 16.36 0.67 -7.11
N HIS A 135 16.40 2.00 -7.07
CA HIS A 135 17.66 2.75 -7.16
C HIS A 135 18.62 2.41 -6.02
N TYR A 136 18.13 2.32 -4.79
CA TYR A 136 18.95 1.98 -3.64
C TYR A 136 19.60 0.60 -3.78
N VAL A 137 18.83 -0.43 -4.17
CA VAL A 137 19.36 -1.78 -4.38
C VAL A 137 20.43 -1.78 -5.46
N ARG A 138 20.18 -1.11 -6.59
CA ARG A 138 21.15 -1.02 -7.70
C ARG A 138 22.45 -0.33 -7.26
N LEU A 139 22.35 0.76 -6.49
CA LEU A 139 23.52 1.48 -5.98
C LEU A 139 24.33 0.61 -5.02
N ARG A 140 23.69 -0.19 -4.17
CA ARG A 140 24.39 -1.16 -3.31
C ARG A 140 25.08 -2.26 -4.10
N GLU A 141 24.40 -2.85 -5.08
CA GLU A 141 24.97 -3.87 -5.96
C GLU A 141 26.18 -3.36 -6.75
N LEU A 142 26.22 -2.07 -7.10
CA LEU A 142 27.37 -1.43 -7.76
C LEU A 142 28.54 -1.14 -6.81
N ARG A 143 28.28 -0.92 -5.51
CA ARG A 143 29.32 -0.69 -4.49
C ARG A 143 29.96 -1.98 -3.98
N GLU A 144 29.26 -3.10 -4.12
CA GLU A 144 29.71 -4.43 -3.67
C GLU A 144 30.46 -5.21 -4.77
N ARG A 145 30.62 -4.61 -5.96
CA ARG A 145 31.44 -5.13 -7.08
C ARG A 145 32.76 -4.40 -7.15
#